data_AF-A0A9R1S8B0-F1
#
_entry.id   AF-A0A9R1S8B0-F1
#
_cell.length_a   1.000
_cell.length_b   1.000
_cell.length_c   1.000
_cell.angle_alpha   90.00
_cell.angle_beta   90.00
_cell.angle_gamma   90.00
#
_symmetry.space_group_name_H-M   'P 1'
#
loop_
_entity.id
_entity.type
_entity.pdbx_description
1 polymer ?
#
loop_
_entity_poly.entity_id
_entity_poly.type
_entity_poly.pdbx_seq_one_letter_code
_entity_poly.pdbx_strand_id
1 'polypeptide(L)'
;MKRSNDKQLKIDHELCQRIMTHLQDGKDLRLGEWKAAEIEILNTFQLLTAKPVVYLVNMSEKDYLRKKNKFLPKIHAWVKEHGGETIIPFSCAFEQKLVDMPEDEAAKYCTENQTTSLIPKIIKTGFAAIHLIYFFTAGHGEVKCWQIRRQSKAPQAAGAIHTDFERGFICAEVESFLK
;
A
#
# COMPACT_ATOMS: atom_id res chain seq x y z
N MET A 1 -18.10 24.24 -31.63
CA MET A 1 -17.80 23.80 -30.26
C MET A 1 -18.17 22.33 -29.93
N LYS A 2 -18.71 21.49 -30.84
CA LYS A 2 -19.08 20.08 -30.53
C LYS A 2 -18.01 19.00 -30.83
N ARG A 3 -17.08 19.22 -31.77
CA ARG A 3 -16.14 18.18 -32.24
C ARG A 3 -15.10 17.70 -31.22
N SER A 4 -14.71 18.53 -30.26
CA SER A 4 -13.69 18.17 -29.26
C SER A 4 -14.20 17.14 -28.25
N ASN A 5 -15.49 17.19 -27.93
CA ASN A 5 -16.11 16.27 -26.97
C ASN A 5 -16.29 14.88 -27.58
N ASP A 6 -16.65 14.79 -28.87
CA ASP A 6 -16.80 13.51 -29.57
C ASP A 6 -15.49 12.70 -29.60
N LYS A 7 -14.33 13.37 -29.73
CA LYS A 7 -13.03 12.69 -29.75
C LYS A 7 -12.68 12.11 -28.37
N GLN A 8 -12.93 12.86 -27.29
CA GLN A 8 -12.68 12.36 -25.93
C GLN A 8 -13.65 11.23 -25.58
N LEU A 9 -14.94 11.39 -25.89
CA LEU A 9 -15.94 10.34 -25.67
C LEU A 9 -15.60 9.04 -26.39
N LYS A 10 -15.04 9.14 -27.60
CA LYS A 10 -14.56 7.97 -28.34
C LYS A 10 -13.39 7.27 -27.63
N ILE A 11 -12.42 8.03 -27.12
CA ILE A 11 -11.28 7.50 -26.35
C ILE A 11 -11.78 6.82 -25.07
N ASP A 12 -12.65 7.47 -24.32
CA ASP A 12 -13.20 6.94 -23.06
C ASP A 12 -14.00 5.66 -23.33
N HIS A 13 -14.81 5.64 -24.39
CA HIS A 13 -15.57 4.46 -24.79
C HIS A 13 -14.67 3.28 -25.20
N GLU A 14 -13.66 3.52 -26.02
CA GLU A 14 -12.69 2.48 -26.42
C GLU A 14 -11.93 1.92 -25.20
N LEU A 15 -11.58 2.78 -24.24
CA LEU A 15 -10.97 2.35 -22.97
C LEU A 15 -11.94 1.52 -22.12
N CYS A 16 -13.20 1.96 -21.98
CA CYS A 16 -14.23 1.21 -21.25
C CYS A 16 -14.47 -0.17 -21.85
N GLN A 17 -14.45 -0.31 -23.18
CA GLN A 17 -14.53 -1.61 -23.84
C GLN A 17 -13.35 -2.51 -23.47
N ARG A 18 -12.12 -1.98 -23.48
CA ARG A 18 -10.93 -2.74 -23.07
C ARG A 18 -10.97 -3.14 -21.59
N ILE A 19 -11.41 -2.24 -20.71
CA ILE A 19 -11.62 -2.52 -19.28
C ILE A 19 -12.61 -3.68 -19.13
N MET A 20 -13.72 -3.63 -19.85
CA MET A 20 -14.75 -4.67 -19.80
C MET A 20 -14.21 -6.03 -20.26
N THR A 21 -13.49 -6.07 -21.38
CA THR A 21 -12.85 -7.32 -21.86
C THR A 21 -11.86 -7.86 -20.84
N HIS A 22 -10.99 -7.02 -20.26
CA HIS A 22 -10.02 -7.44 -19.25
C HIS A 22 -10.69 -8.04 -18.00
N LEU A 23 -11.80 -7.44 -17.55
CA LEU A 23 -12.59 -7.95 -16.42
C LEU A 23 -13.33 -9.26 -16.77
N GLN A 24 -13.86 -9.38 -17.99
CA GLN A 24 -14.54 -10.60 -18.45
C GLN A 24 -13.58 -11.79 -18.57
N ASP A 25 -12.30 -11.53 -18.85
CA ASP A 25 -11.22 -12.53 -18.80
C ASP A 25 -10.84 -12.94 -17.36
N GLY A 26 -11.52 -12.40 -16.34
CA GLY A 26 -11.29 -12.72 -14.93
C GLY A 26 -10.02 -12.07 -14.35
N LYS A 27 -9.49 -11.01 -14.98
CA LYS A 27 -8.26 -10.34 -14.54
C LYS A 27 -8.56 -9.03 -13.82
N ASP A 28 -7.88 -8.80 -12.71
CA ASP A 28 -7.93 -7.52 -12.01
C ASP A 28 -7.27 -6.41 -12.84
N LEU A 29 -7.85 -5.21 -12.81
CA LEU A 29 -7.35 -4.06 -13.59
C LEU A 29 -5.95 -3.61 -13.17
N ARG A 30 -5.60 -3.76 -11.89
CA ARG A 30 -4.27 -3.45 -11.36
C ARG A 30 -3.15 -4.30 -11.97
N LEU A 31 -3.48 -5.41 -12.62
CA LEU A 31 -2.55 -6.33 -13.29
C LEU A 31 -2.49 -6.11 -14.80
N GLY A 32 -3.33 -5.22 -15.35
CA GLY A 32 -3.33 -4.88 -16.77
C GLY A 32 -2.22 -3.93 -17.15
N GLU A 33 -1.83 -3.95 -18.43
CA GLU A 33 -0.91 -2.98 -19.00
C GLU A 33 -1.70 -1.79 -19.57
N TRP A 34 -1.51 -0.63 -18.95
CA TRP A 34 -2.23 0.61 -19.29
C TRP A 34 -1.24 1.72 -19.63
N LYS A 35 -1.56 2.50 -20.65
CA LYS A 35 -0.78 3.71 -20.98
C LYS A 35 -1.02 4.80 -19.94
N ALA A 36 -0.07 5.73 -19.78
CA ALA A 36 -0.21 6.82 -18.81
C ALA A 36 -1.53 7.62 -18.98
N ALA A 37 -1.92 7.95 -20.21
CA ALA A 37 -3.19 8.63 -20.50
C ALA A 37 -4.42 7.78 -20.15
N GLU A 38 -4.33 6.45 -20.28
CA GLU A 38 -5.42 5.53 -19.89
C GLU A 38 -5.53 5.43 -18.37
N ILE A 39 -4.39 5.44 -17.67
CA ILE A 39 -4.33 5.46 -16.19
C ILE A 39 -4.98 6.73 -15.64
N GLU A 40 -4.78 7.89 -16.28
CA GLU A 40 -5.44 9.13 -15.88
C GLU A 40 -6.96 9.02 -15.93
N ILE A 41 -7.51 8.43 -17.00
CA ILE A 41 -8.95 8.19 -17.14
C ILE A 41 -9.42 7.14 -16.13
N LEU A 42 -8.71 6.01 -15.98
CA LEU A 42 -9.01 4.95 -15.00
C LEU A 42 -9.11 5.48 -13.57
N ASN A 43 -8.23 6.42 -13.20
CA ASN A 43 -8.21 7.04 -11.88
C ASN A 43 -9.49 7.85 -11.59
N THR A 44 -10.24 8.29 -12.60
CA THR A 44 -11.52 8.99 -12.40
C THR A 44 -12.63 8.04 -11.91
N PHE A 45 -12.55 6.75 -12.25
CA PHE A 45 -13.58 5.77 -11.90
C PHE A 45 -13.40 5.15 -10.52
N GLN A 46 -12.17 5.09 -9.99
CA GLN A 46 -11.86 4.49 -8.69
C GLN A 46 -12.33 3.03 -8.53
N LEU A 47 -12.26 2.25 -9.62
CA LEU A 47 -12.72 0.85 -9.68
C LEU A 47 -12.08 -0.04 -8.62
N LEU A 48 -12.82 -1.05 -8.14
CA LEU A 48 -12.41 -1.91 -7.03
C LEU A 48 -11.16 -2.74 -7.37
N THR A 49 -11.12 -3.37 -8.55
CA THR A 49 -10.00 -4.24 -8.98
C THR A 49 -8.77 -3.47 -9.44
N ALA A 50 -8.81 -2.13 -9.40
CA ALA A 50 -7.63 -1.28 -9.57
C ALA A 50 -6.91 -1.01 -8.24
N LYS A 51 -7.55 -1.30 -7.09
CA LYS A 51 -6.99 -1.03 -5.77
C LYS A 51 -5.94 -2.09 -5.40
N PRO A 52 -4.79 -1.70 -4.83
CA PRO A 52 -3.77 -2.66 -4.39
C PRO A 52 -4.26 -3.49 -3.20
N VAL A 53 -3.71 -4.71 -3.06
CA VAL A 53 -4.12 -5.68 -2.04
C VAL A 53 -2.92 -6.13 -1.21
N VAL A 54 -3.15 -6.41 0.08
CA VAL A 54 -2.23 -7.12 0.97
C VAL A 54 -3.01 -8.28 1.59
N TYR A 55 -2.51 -9.52 1.46
CA TYR A 55 -3.19 -10.69 1.98
C TYR A 55 -2.79 -10.97 3.43
N LEU A 56 -3.73 -10.79 4.36
CA LEU A 56 -3.54 -11.15 5.76
C LEU A 56 -4.09 -12.56 6.00
N VAL A 57 -3.19 -13.53 6.15
CA VAL A 57 -3.57 -14.95 6.32
C VAL A 57 -3.65 -15.25 7.81
N ASN A 58 -4.85 -15.13 8.35
CA ASN A 58 -5.12 -15.45 9.75
C ASN A 58 -5.03 -16.97 10.00
N MET A 59 -4.33 -17.36 11.05
CA MET A 59 -4.19 -18.74 11.50
C MET A 59 -4.17 -18.83 13.03
N SER A 60 -4.18 -20.06 13.55
CA SER A 60 -4.06 -20.26 15.00
C SER A 60 -2.70 -19.78 15.49
N GLU A 61 -2.62 -19.40 16.77
CA GLU A 61 -1.36 -19.06 17.42
C GLU A 61 -0.33 -20.19 17.29
N LYS A 62 -0.75 -21.44 17.47
CA LYS A 62 0.11 -22.61 17.30
C LYS A 62 0.72 -22.70 15.89
N ASP A 63 -0.08 -22.47 14.85
CA ASP A 63 0.38 -22.52 13.46
C ASP A 63 1.32 -21.35 13.13
N TYR A 64 1.02 -20.18 13.68
CA TYR A 64 1.82 -18.96 13.57
C TYR A 64 3.19 -19.14 14.22
N LEU A 65 3.25 -19.56 15.48
CA LEU A 65 4.49 -19.76 16.25
C LEU A 65 5.41 -20.80 15.59
N ARG A 66 4.85 -21.93 15.13
CA ARG A 66 5.63 -22.97 14.44
C ARG A 66 5.94 -22.64 12.97
N LYS A 67 5.43 -21.51 12.44
CA LYS A 67 5.56 -21.05 11.06
C LYS A 67 5.11 -22.08 10.01
N LYS A 68 4.05 -22.84 10.32
CA LYS A 68 3.49 -23.87 9.42
C LYS A 68 1.97 -23.91 9.50
N ASN A 69 1.33 -23.74 8.34
CA ASN A 69 -0.10 -23.87 8.15
C ASN A 69 -0.40 -24.70 6.90
N LYS A 70 -1.42 -25.57 6.98
CA LYS A 70 -1.77 -26.49 5.90
C LYS A 70 -2.37 -25.81 4.65
N PHE A 71 -2.92 -24.60 4.81
CA PHE A 71 -3.54 -23.84 3.72
C PHE A 71 -2.56 -22.88 3.04
N LEU A 72 -1.56 -22.39 3.77
CA LEU A 72 -0.62 -21.38 3.29
C LEU A 72 0.07 -21.74 1.95
N PRO A 73 0.51 -22.99 1.68
CA PRO A 73 1.10 -23.33 0.38
C PRO A 73 0.14 -23.15 -0.80
N LYS A 74 -1.13 -23.53 -0.63
CA LYS A 74 -2.15 -23.39 -1.69
C LYS A 74 -2.49 -21.92 -1.92
N ILE A 75 -2.61 -21.14 -0.84
CA ILE A 75 -2.85 -19.69 -0.92
C ILE A 75 -1.67 -19.02 -1.63
N HIS A 76 -0.43 -19.36 -1.28
CA HIS A 76 0.76 -18.80 -1.90
C HIS A 76 0.83 -19.08 -3.40
N ALA A 77 0.54 -20.31 -3.82
CA ALA A 77 0.47 -20.66 -5.24
C ALA A 77 -0.59 -19.84 -5.98
N TRP A 78 -1.80 -19.75 -5.44
CA TRP A 78 -2.88 -18.98 -6.04
C TRP A 78 -2.54 -17.49 -6.14
N VAL A 79 -2.05 -16.86 -5.07
CA VAL A 79 -1.67 -15.43 -5.08
C VAL A 79 -0.58 -15.17 -6.12
N LYS A 80 0.40 -16.06 -6.26
CA LYS A 80 1.47 -15.93 -7.26
C LYS A 80 0.92 -15.88 -8.70
N GLU A 81 -0.14 -16.63 -8.99
CA GLU A 81 -0.81 -16.63 -10.29
C GLU A 81 -1.73 -15.40 -10.49
N HIS A 82 -2.17 -14.76 -9.41
CA HIS A 82 -3.19 -13.69 -9.42
C HIS A 82 -2.65 -12.32 -8.99
N GLY A 83 -1.36 -12.03 -9.24
CA GLY A 83 -0.75 -10.71 -9.05
C GLY A 83 0.45 -10.68 -8.12
N GLY A 84 0.65 -11.73 -7.32
CA GLY A 84 1.87 -11.92 -6.52
C GLY A 84 2.05 -10.89 -5.39
N GLU A 85 0.96 -10.29 -4.89
CA GLU A 85 1.08 -9.31 -3.81
C GLU A 85 1.54 -9.93 -2.49
N THR A 86 1.90 -9.04 -1.56
CA THR A 86 2.46 -9.44 -0.27
C THR A 86 1.47 -10.27 0.55
N ILE A 87 1.93 -11.41 1.04
CA ILE A 87 1.21 -12.27 1.99
C ILE A 87 1.85 -12.11 3.37
N ILE A 88 1.02 -11.85 4.38
CA ILE A 88 1.43 -11.76 5.78
C ILE A 88 0.64 -12.80 6.59
N PRO A 89 1.26 -13.95 6.91
CA PRO A 89 0.71 -14.91 7.86
C PRO A 89 0.72 -14.32 9.26
N PHE A 90 -0.42 -14.31 9.97
CA PHE A 90 -0.52 -13.79 11.34
C PHE A 90 -1.58 -14.54 12.15
N SER A 91 -1.65 -14.30 13.45
CA SER A 91 -2.69 -14.86 14.32
C SER A 91 -3.41 -13.75 15.07
N CYS A 92 -4.68 -13.52 14.76
CA CYS A 92 -5.51 -12.56 15.51
C CYS A 92 -5.53 -12.89 17.01
N ALA A 93 -5.59 -14.18 17.38
CA ALA A 93 -5.62 -14.59 18.77
C ALA A 93 -4.32 -14.24 19.51
N PHE A 94 -3.17 -14.42 18.85
CA PHE A 94 -1.87 -14.04 19.39
C PHE A 94 -1.76 -12.52 19.54
N GLU A 95 -2.13 -11.76 18.51
CA GLU A 95 -2.05 -10.29 18.56
C GLU A 95 -3.00 -9.71 19.62
N GLN A 96 -4.22 -10.22 19.75
CA GLN A 96 -5.15 -9.80 20.79
C GLN A 96 -4.57 -10.06 22.18
N LYS A 97 -3.99 -11.24 22.40
CA LYS A 97 -3.35 -11.59 23.67
C LYS A 97 -2.21 -10.64 24.02
N LEU A 98 -1.38 -10.24 23.04
CA LEU A 98 -0.33 -9.25 23.26
C LEU A 98 -0.87 -7.86 23.59
N VAL A 99 -2.00 -7.46 23.01
CA VAL A 99 -2.65 -6.16 23.27
C VAL A 99 -3.24 -6.09 24.68
N ASP A 100 -3.78 -7.21 25.17
CA ASP A 100 -4.39 -7.27 26.50
C ASP A 100 -3.34 -7.34 27.65
N MET A 101 -2.07 -7.54 27.31
CA MET A 101 -0.95 -7.61 28.27
C MET A 101 -0.28 -6.23 28.46
N PRO A 102 0.25 -5.95 29.68
CA PRO A 102 1.22 -4.87 29.87
C PRO A 102 2.44 -5.04 28.95
N GLU A 103 3.09 -3.93 28.57
CA GLU A 103 4.19 -3.93 27.59
C GLU A 103 5.36 -4.83 28.00
N ASP A 104 5.72 -4.87 29.28
CA ASP A 104 6.80 -5.71 29.79
C ASP A 104 6.44 -7.20 29.77
N GLU A 105 5.18 -7.54 30.03
CA GLU A 105 4.66 -8.91 29.95
C GLU A 105 4.58 -9.39 28.50
N ALA A 106 4.07 -8.55 27.60
CA ALA A 106 4.02 -8.83 26.16
C ALA A 106 5.43 -9.07 25.58
N ALA A 107 6.41 -8.26 26.00
CA ALA A 107 7.81 -8.42 25.60
C ALA A 107 8.43 -9.73 26.11
N LYS A 108 8.16 -10.11 27.37
CA LYS A 108 8.58 -11.40 27.94
C LYS A 108 7.95 -12.56 27.17
N TYR A 109 6.64 -12.51 26.92
CA TYR A 109 5.91 -13.54 26.17
C TYR A 109 6.47 -13.74 24.75
N CYS A 110 6.76 -12.64 24.04
CA CYS A 110 7.39 -12.68 22.72
C CYS A 110 8.78 -13.34 22.76
N THR A 111 9.58 -12.99 23.76
CA THR A 111 10.94 -13.52 23.94
C THR A 111 10.92 -15.02 24.22
N GLU A 112 10.07 -15.47 25.14
CA GLU A 112 9.91 -16.89 25.51
C GLU A 112 9.43 -17.74 24.32
N ASN A 113 8.53 -17.21 23.51
CA ASN A 113 7.98 -17.89 22.34
C ASN A 113 8.78 -17.65 21.04
N GLN A 114 9.94 -16.97 21.12
CA GLN A 114 10.82 -16.64 19.99
C GLN A 114 10.07 -16.03 18.80
N THR A 115 9.15 -15.12 19.09
CA THR A 115 8.25 -14.50 18.12
C THR A 115 8.14 -13.00 18.36
N THR A 116 7.53 -12.28 17.42
CA THR A 116 7.20 -10.86 17.57
C THR A 116 5.80 -10.60 17.03
N SER A 117 5.18 -9.49 17.44
CA SER A 117 3.97 -9.00 16.78
C SER A 117 4.25 -8.70 15.30
N LEU A 118 3.28 -9.02 14.44
CA LEU A 118 3.28 -8.64 13.03
C LEU A 118 2.46 -7.40 12.73
N ILE A 119 1.74 -6.83 13.70
CA ILE A 119 1.00 -5.58 13.52
C ILE A 119 1.90 -4.46 12.96
N PRO A 120 3.14 -4.23 13.45
CA PRO A 120 4.03 -3.22 12.87
C PRO A 120 4.36 -3.49 11.39
N LYS A 121 4.50 -4.76 11.00
CA LYS A 121 4.73 -5.16 9.61
C LYS A 121 3.48 -4.91 8.76
N ILE A 122 2.30 -5.29 9.26
CA ILE A 122 1.02 -5.09 8.58
C ILE A 122 0.79 -3.60 8.30
N ILE A 123 1.01 -2.73 9.27
CA ILE A 123 0.88 -1.27 9.11
C ILE A 123 1.85 -0.75 8.04
N LYS A 124 3.14 -1.09 8.14
CA LYS A 124 4.17 -0.65 7.18
C LYS A 124 3.90 -1.16 5.77
N THR A 125 3.48 -2.42 5.62
CA THR A 125 3.13 -3.01 4.32
C THR A 125 1.88 -2.34 3.74
N GLY A 126 0.84 -2.12 4.54
CA GLY A 126 -0.37 -1.42 4.11
C GLY A 126 -0.07 0.00 3.63
N PHE A 127 0.71 0.76 4.40
CA PHE A 127 1.15 2.12 4.05
C PHE A 127 1.90 2.16 2.72
N ALA A 128 2.83 1.22 2.50
CA ALA A 128 3.58 1.12 1.26
C ALA A 128 2.70 0.65 0.07
N ALA A 129 1.75 -0.25 0.31
CA ALA A 129 0.88 -0.82 -0.72
C ALA A 129 -0.03 0.24 -1.36
N ILE A 130 -0.52 1.20 -0.57
CA ILE A 130 -1.31 2.34 -1.07
C ILE A 130 -0.43 3.48 -1.64
N HIS A 131 0.84 3.18 -1.92
CA HIS A 131 1.81 4.09 -2.52
C HIS A 131 2.12 5.35 -1.70
N LEU A 132 2.02 5.28 -0.37
CA LEU A 132 2.53 6.33 0.50
C LEU A 132 4.01 6.09 0.84
N ILE A 133 4.73 7.19 0.95
CA ILE A 133 6.08 7.30 1.50
C ILE A 133 6.12 8.50 2.44
N TYR A 134 7.24 8.73 3.12
CA TYR A 134 7.41 9.93 3.93
C TYR A 134 8.82 10.49 3.80
N PHE A 135 8.95 11.78 4.10
CA PHE A 135 10.23 12.43 4.38
C PHE A 135 10.22 12.97 5.81
N PHE A 136 11.39 13.32 6.33
CA PHE A 136 11.53 13.85 7.68
C PHE A 136 11.79 15.35 7.65
N THR A 137 11.21 16.05 8.62
CA THR A 137 11.79 17.29 9.15
C THR A 137 12.37 16.98 10.51
N ALA A 138 13.61 17.40 10.78
CA ALA A 138 14.30 17.14 12.03
C ALA A 138 15.01 18.41 12.52
N GLY A 139 14.70 18.83 13.73
CA GLY A 139 15.33 19.96 14.42
C GLY A 139 15.21 19.80 15.93
N HIS A 140 15.73 20.77 16.70
CA HIS A 140 15.75 20.69 18.16
C HIS A 140 14.34 20.55 18.78
N GLY A 141 13.33 21.16 18.17
CA GLY A 141 11.96 21.16 18.69
C GLY A 141 11.06 20.03 18.18
N GLU A 142 11.30 19.50 16.97
CA GLU A 142 10.42 18.50 16.37
C GLU A 142 11.18 17.58 15.40
N VAL A 143 10.84 16.29 15.47
CA VAL A 143 11.16 15.29 14.45
C VAL A 143 9.85 14.69 13.97
N LYS A 144 9.55 14.82 12.67
CA LYS A 144 8.23 14.44 12.12
C LYS A 144 8.33 13.75 10.77
N CYS A 145 7.48 12.74 10.58
CA CYS A 145 7.25 12.09 9.29
C CYS A 145 6.14 12.80 8.52
N TRP A 146 6.44 13.32 7.35
CA TRP A 146 5.45 13.92 6.45
C TRP A 146 5.09 12.93 5.34
N GLN A 147 3.88 12.37 5.41
CA GLN A 147 3.42 11.40 4.41
C GLN A 147 3.06 12.09 3.08
N ILE A 148 3.54 11.52 1.98
CA ILE A 148 3.28 11.97 0.61
C ILE A 148 3.06 10.76 -0.29
N ARG A 149 2.42 10.97 -1.44
CA ARG A 149 2.32 9.93 -2.46
C ARG A 149 3.70 9.70 -3.07
N ARG A 150 4.05 8.45 -3.35
CA ARG A 150 5.21 8.13 -4.17
C ARG A 150 5.12 8.88 -5.49
N GLN A 151 6.26 9.39 -5.99
CA GLN A 151 6.38 10.25 -7.16
C GLN A 151 5.98 11.73 -6.95
N SER A 152 5.57 12.14 -5.75
CA SER A 152 5.45 13.57 -5.42
C SER A 152 6.81 14.27 -5.57
N LYS A 153 6.81 15.45 -6.21
CA LYS A 153 8.00 16.29 -6.37
C LYS A 153 8.24 17.13 -5.11
N ALA A 154 9.45 17.66 -4.96
CA ALA A 154 9.82 18.48 -3.80
C ALA A 154 8.85 19.67 -3.52
N PRO A 155 8.36 20.44 -4.52
CA PRO A 155 7.38 21.50 -4.25
C PRO A 155 6.06 20.98 -3.66
N GLN A 156 5.54 19.87 -4.20
CA GLN A 156 4.31 19.23 -3.72
C GLN A 156 4.49 18.66 -2.31
N ALA A 157 5.67 18.10 -2.03
CA ALA A 157 6.01 17.60 -0.70
C ALA A 157 6.11 18.74 0.33
N ALA A 158 6.67 19.89 -0.06
CA ALA A 158 6.71 21.08 0.80
C ALA A 158 5.30 21.65 1.06
N GLY A 159 4.40 21.56 0.08
CA GLY A 159 2.98 21.89 0.24
C GLY A 159 2.25 21.12 1.34
N ALA A 160 2.73 19.90 1.66
CA ALA A 160 2.20 19.13 2.79
C ALA A 160 2.52 19.76 4.17
N ILE A 161 3.57 20.59 4.25
CA ILE A 161 3.93 21.36 5.45
C ILE A 161 3.17 22.68 5.46
N HIS A 162 3.24 23.45 4.37
CA HIS A 162 2.54 24.72 4.22
C HIS A 162 2.39 25.09 2.73
N THR A 163 1.24 25.65 2.35
CA THR A 163 0.94 25.99 0.94
C THR A 163 1.89 27.03 0.35
N ASP A 164 2.45 27.92 1.18
CA ASP A 164 3.39 28.94 0.72
C ASP A 164 4.74 28.36 0.30
N PHE A 165 5.17 27.24 0.89
CA PHE A 165 6.40 26.56 0.45
C PHE A 165 6.24 25.92 -0.92
N GLU A 166 5.03 25.51 -1.30
CA GLU A 166 4.77 25.02 -2.66
C GLU A 166 4.72 26.18 -3.67
N ARG A 167 4.02 27.27 -3.34
CA ARG A 167 3.87 28.44 -4.23
C ARG A 167 5.17 29.21 -4.43
N GLY A 168 5.93 29.38 -3.36
CA GLY A 168 7.21 30.10 -3.33
C GLY A 168 8.42 29.19 -3.34
N PHE A 169 8.28 27.95 -3.82
CA PHE A 169 9.35 26.97 -3.79
C PHE A 169 10.62 27.48 -4.49
N ILE A 170 11.75 27.45 -3.78
CA ILE A 170 13.08 27.79 -4.33
C ILE A 170 13.88 26.51 -4.52
N CYS A 171 14.14 25.79 -3.43
CA CYS A 171 14.89 24.55 -3.40
C CYS A 171 14.43 23.67 -2.23
N ALA A 172 14.93 22.43 -2.19
CA ALA A 172 14.85 21.56 -1.04
C ALA A 172 16.26 21.11 -0.66
N GLU A 173 16.66 21.36 0.58
CA GLU A 173 17.89 20.83 1.15
C GLU A 173 17.61 19.42 1.66
N VAL A 174 18.19 18.41 1.01
CA VAL A 174 17.86 17.01 1.24
C VAL A 174 19.11 16.23 1.60
N GLU A 175 19.09 15.66 2.81
CA GLU A 175 20.07 14.69 3.27
C GLU A 175 19.47 13.29 3.28
N SER A 176 20.14 12.33 2.65
CA SER A 176 19.68 10.94 2.68
C SER A 176 19.96 10.33 4.04
N PHE A 177 18.96 9.72 4.65
CA PHE A 177 19.18 8.87 5.83
C PHE A 177 20.05 7.67 5.43
N LEU A 178 21.22 7.53 6.03
CA LEU A 178 22.10 6.38 5.80
C LEU A 178 21.42 5.10 6.30
N LYS A 179 21.58 4.00 5.55
CA LYS A 179 21.21 2.65 6.00
C LYS A 179 22.25 2.08 6.93
#